data_AF-A0A917QNL3-F1
#
_entry.id   AF-A0A917QNL3-F1
#
_cell.length_a   1.000
_cell.length_b   1.000
_cell.length_c   1.000
_cell.angle_alpha   90.00
_cell.angle_beta   90.00
_cell.angle_gamma   90.00
#
_symmetry.space_group_name_H-M   'P 1'
#
loop_
_entity.id
_entity.type
_entity.pdbx_description
1 polymer ?
#
loop_
_entity_poly.entity_id
_entity_poly.type
_entity_poly.pdbx_seq_one_letter_code
_entity_poly.pdbx_strand_id
1 'polypeptide(L)'
;MAGMGPAPKDPSRRARRNKDPQPQTILRFEKAEAPELPSFAVEKDGDLIEWKWPSRTVEWWETWKSSPQAEHFSSTDWQFLLDTALIHARFWMGDLSAAAELRLRVAKHGATMEDRARLRMAFAEADERDAKRPPAQPAARQRYGDLRVLPGVDKQDDTGTDGAAAGGS
;
A
#
# COMPACT_ATOMS: atom_id res chain seq x y z
N MET A 1 -6.54 -44.54 2.96
CA MET A 1 -7.83 -44.11 2.40
C MET A 1 -8.18 -42.75 3.01
N ALA A 2 -7.81 -41.65 2.36
CA ALA A 2 -8.02 -40.29 2.88
C ALA A 2 -9.37 -39.74 2.38
N GLY A 3 -10.28 -39.44 3.31
CA GLY A 3 -11.56 -38.81 3.04
C GLY A 3 -11.38 -37.34 2.66
N MET A 4 -11.95 -36.97 1.51
CA MET A 4 -12.07 -35.60 1.02
C MET A 4 -12.69 -34.68 2.07
N GLY A 5 -12.03 -33.55 2.34
CA GLY A 5 -12.60 -32.48 3.16
C GLY A 5 -13.90 -31.93 2.56
N PRO A 6 -14.70 -31.19 3.34
CA PRO A 6 -16.02 -30.71 2.93
C PRO A 6 -15.98 -29.96 1.60
N ALA A 7 -16.96 -30.23 0.74
CA ALA A 7 -17.08 -29.62 -0.57
C ALA A 7 -17.05 -28.07 -0.48
N PRO A 8 -16.39 -27.39 -1.44
CA PRO A 8 -16.36 -25.93 -1.49
C PRO A 8 -17.78 -25.36 -1.42
N LYS A 9 -17.98 -24.39 -0.52
CA LYS A 9 -19.29 -23.77 -0.28
C LYS A 9 -19.87 -23.22 -1.58
N ASP A 10 -21.16 -23.49 -1.77
CA ASP A 10 -21.96 -23.02 -2.90
C ASP A 10 -21.66 -21.54 -3.21
N PRO A 11 -21.34 -21.19 -4.47
CA PRO A 11 -21.06 -19.82 -4.88
C PRO A 11 -22.12 -18.81 -4.41
N SER A 12 -23.39 -19.23 -4.34
CA SER A 12 -24.52 -18.40 -3.89
C SER A 12 -24.51 -18.09 -2.38
N ARG A 13 -23.72 -18.82 -1.58
CA ARG A 13 -23.60 -18.67 -0.12
C ARG A 13 -22.29 -18.00 0.30
N ARG A 14 -21.53 -17.41 -0.64
CA ARG A 14 -20.29 -16.67 -0.36
C ARG A 14 -20.62 -15.28 0.17
N ALA A 15 -20.21 -15.00 1.41
CA ALA A 15 -20.48 -13.74 2.13
C ALA A 15 -19.60 -12.55 1.71
N ARG A 16 -19.17 -12.46 0.45
CA ARG A 16 -18.66 -11.21 -0.14
C ARG A 16 -19.06 -11.13 -1.60
N ARG A 17 -20.19 -10.48 -1.84
CA ARG A 17 -20.56 -9.89 -3.12
C ARG A 17 -19.45 -8.93 -3.48
N ASN A 18 -18.74 -9.18 -4.59
CA ASN A 18 -18.04 -8.14 -5.30
C ASN A 18 -19.13 -7.10 -5.60
N LYS A 19 -19.17 -6.03 -4.80
CA LYS A 19 -20.21 -5.01 -4.88
C LYS A 19 -20.11 -4.44 -6.29
N ASP A 20 -21.22 -4.42 -7.01
CA ASP A 20 -21.26 -3.89 -8.38
C ASP A 20 -20.49 -2.56 -8.45
N PRO A 21 -19.65 -2.35 -9.49
CA PRO A 21 -18.90 -1.11 -9.63
C PRO A 21 -19.89 0.04 -9.56
N GLN A 22 -19.80 0.84 -8.50
CA GLN A 22 -20.62 2.05 -8.41
C GLN A 22 -20.26 2.93 -9.60
N PRO A 23 -21.25 3.59 -10.24
CA PRO A 23 -20.97 4.52 -11.32
C PRO A 23 -19.96 5.57 -10.81
N GLN A 24 -18.78 5.60 -11.41
CA GLN A 24 -17.71 6.52 -11.05
C GLN A 24 -17.86 7.79 -11.89
N THR A 25 -17.91 8.95 -11.24
CA THR A 25 -17.76 10.22 -11.92
C THR A 25 -16.29 10.36 -12.35
N ILE A 26 -16.07 10.37 -13.66
CA ILE A 26 -14.73 10.59 -14.22
C ILE A 26 -14.49 12.09 -14.28
N LEU A 27 -13.61 12.59 -13.42
CA LEU A 27 -13.14 13.97 -13.46
C LEU A 27 -11.95 14.06 -14.42
N ARG A 28 -11.91 15.11 -15.26
CA ARG A 28 -10.73 15.42 -16.06
C ARG A 28 -9.66 15.99 -15.12
N PHE A 29 -8.46 15.43 -15.19
CA PHE A 29 -7.30 15.99 -14.51
C PHE A 29 -6.81 17.24 -15.25
N GLU A 30 -6.63 18.32 -14.51
CA GLU A 30 -5.99 19.55 -14.96
C GLU A 30 -4.86 19.87 -14.00
N LYS A 31 -3.62 19.82 -14.51
CA LYS A 31 -2.45 20.21 -13.75
C LYS A 31 -2.50 21.72 -13.50
N ALA A 32 -2.32 22.12 -12.25
CA ALA A 32 -2.23 23.52 -11.88
C ALA A 32 -0.78 23.89 -11.56
N GLU A 33 -0.40 25.13 -11.89
CA GLU A 33 0.88 25.70 -11.47
C GLU A 33 0.87 25.97 -9.96
N ALA A 34 2.01 25.74 -9.33
CA ALA A 34 2.14 25.96 -7.90
C ALA A 34 2.10 27.47 -7.60
N PRO A 35 1.23 27.93 -6.68
CA PRO A 35 1.19 29.33 -6.33
C PRO A 35 2.40 29.72 -5.48
N GLU A 36 2.75 31.00 -5.53
CA GLU A 36 3.65 31.60 -4.56
C GLU A 36 2.95 31.71 -3.19
N LEU A 37 3.74 31.72 -2.12
CA LEU A 37 3.19 31.98 -0.79
C LEU A 37 2.62 33.41 -0.78
N PRO A 38 1.37 33.60 -0.34
CA PRO A 38 0.72 34.90 -0.39
C PRO A 38 1.31 35.83 0.67
N SER A 39 1.43 37.10 0.31
CA SER A 39 1.57 38.19 1.27
C SER A 39 0.18 38.62 1.75
N PHE A 40 -0.01 38.65 3.06
CA PHE A 40 -1.22 39.17 3.69
C PHE A 40 -0.85 39.84 5.01
N ALA A 41 -1.79 40.54 5.61
CA ALA A 41 -1.57 41.16 6.91
C ALA A 41 -2.53 40.58 7.95
N VAL A 42 -2.07 40.52 9.19
CA VAL A 42 -2.81 40.02 10.34
C VAL A 42 -3.02 41.15 11.33
N GLU A 43 -4.21 41.21 11.91
CA GLU A 43 -4.49 42.14 12.99
C GLU A 43 -3.84 41.63 14.27
N LYS A 44 -3.04 42.47 14.92
CA LYS A 44 -2.41 42.18 16.20
C LYS A 44 -2.47 43.45 17.05
N ASP A 45 -3.12 43.34 18.20
CA ASP A 45 -3.29 44.43 19.16
C ASP A 45 -3.93 45.70 18.55
N GLY A 46 -4.80 45.52 17.54
CA GLY A 46 -5.48 46.60 16.82
C GLY A 46 -4.70 47.18 15.63
N ASP A 47 -3.46 46.75 15.42
CA ASP A 47 -2.64 47.14 14.28
C ASP A 47 -2.60 46.05 13.22
N LEU A 48 -2.62 46.46 11.94
CA LEU A 48 -2.48 45.55 10.81
C LEU A 48 -0.99 45.33 10.51
N ILE A 49 -0.46 44.16 10.85
CA ILE A 49 0.95 43.82 10.68
C ILE A 49 1.11 42.86 9.50
N GLU A 50 2.08 43.13 8.61
CA GLU A 50 2.41 42.21 7.52
C GLU A 50 2.83 40.84 8.07
N TRP A 51 2.19 39.78 7.56
CA TRP A 51 2.53 38.42 7.90
C TRP A 51 3.84 38.02 7.25
N LYS A 52 4.82 37.66 8.08
CA LYS A 52 6.09 37.10 7.61
C LYS A 52 6.10 35.60 7.79
N TRP A 53 6.19 34.88 6.67
CA TRP A 53 6.37 33.44 6.67
C TRP A 53 7.69 33.04 7.37
N PRO A 54 7.68 32.04 8.28
CA PRO A 54 8.90 31.49 8.83
C PRO A 54 9.78 30.89 7.71
N SER A 55 11.11 31.08 7.78
CA SER A 55 12.05 30.57 6.76
C SER A 55 11.88 29.07 6.52
N ARG A 56 11.64 28.30 7.59
CA ARG A 56 11.37 26.86 7.50
C ARG A 56 10.12 26.52 6.70
N THR A 57 9.08 27.36 6.76
CA THR A 57 7.87 27.16 5.96
C THR A 57 8.10 27.48 4.48
N VAL A 58 8.91 28.50 4.19
CA VAL A 58 9.31 28.81 2.80
C VAL A 58 10.10 27.64 2.20
N GLU A 59 11.13 27.14 2.91
CA GLU A 59 11.90 25.95 2.50
C GLU A 59 11.01 24.72 2.28
N TRP A 60 10.06 24.51 3.18
CA TRP A 60 9.09 23.41 3.09
C TRP A 60 8.16 23.56 1.87
N TRP A 61 7.71 24.77 1.57
CA TRP A 61 6.87 25.07 0.40
C TRP A 61 7.62 24.77 -0.91
N GLU A 62 8.87 25.21 -1.02
CA GLU A 62 9.72 24.93 -2.18
C GLU A 62 10.01 23.43 -2.34
N THR A 63 10.08 22.69 -1.24
CA THR A 63 10.21 21.22 -1.28
C THR A 63 8.96 20.57 -1.90
N TRP A 64 7.76 21.06 -1.58
CA TRP A 64 6.53 20.58 -2.22
C TRP A 64 6.47 20.96 -3.70
N LYS A 65 6.79 22.21 -4.05
CA LYS A 65 6.85 22.70 -5.44
C LYS A 65 7.76 21.84 -6.33
N SER A 66 8.91 21.45 -5.80
CA SER A 66 9.90 20.62 -6.51
C SER A 66 9.68 19.11 -6.40
N SER A 67 8.68 18.67 -5.63
CA SER A 67 8.43 17.24 -5.44
C SER A 67 7.82 16.60 -6.70
N PRO A 68 8.14 15.32 -7.00
CA PRO A 68 7.54 14.62 -8.14
C PRO A 68 6.01 14.53 -8.07
N GLN A 69 5.45 14.57 -6.86
CA GLN A 69 4.00 14.49 -6.62
C GLN A 69 3.28 15.73 -7.14
N ALA A 70 3.97 16.89 -7.17
CA ALA A 70 3.41 18.15 -7.65
C ALA A 70 3.05 18.12 -9.14
N GLU A 71 3.61 17.19 -9.93
CA GLU A 71 3.22 16.98 -11.33
C GLU A 71 1.75 16.58 -11.49
N HIS A 72 1.17 16.01 -10.43
CA HIS A 72 -0.21 15.53 -10.39
C HIS A 72 -1.13 16.40 -9.53
N PHE A 73 -0.71 17.60 -9.14
CA PHE A 73 -1.54 18.50 -8.34
C PHE A 73 -2.45 19.36 -9.23
N SER A 74 -3.71 19.40 -8.81
CA SER A 74 -4.72 20.33 -9.31
C SER A 74 -4.79 21.58 -8.43
N SER A 75 -5.59 22.56 -8.84
CA SER A 75 -5.75 23.82 -8.10
C SER A 75 -6.25 23.59 -6.67
N THR A 76 -7.10 22.58 -6.45
CA THR A 76 -7.61 22.23 -5.12
C THR A 76 -6.54 21.64 -4.21
N ASP A 77 -5.60 20.89 -4.78
CA ASP A 77 -4.48 20.32 -4.01
C ASP A 77 -3.53 21.44 -3.55
N TRP A 78 -3.24 22.40 -4.44
CA TRP A 78 -2.44 23.57 -4.08
C TRP A 78 -3.11 24.45 -3.02
N GLN A 79 -4.42 24.71 -3.15
CA GLN A 79 -5.18 25.43 -2.13
C GLN A 79 -5.12 24.71 -0.77
N PHE A 80 -5.29 23.39 -0.77
CA PHE A 80 -5.20 22.61 0.46
C PHE A 80 -3.79 22.64 1.08
N LEU A 81 -2.74 22.55 0.26
CA LEU A 81 -1.36 22.69 0.72
C LEU A 81 -1.06 24.10 1.24
N LEU A 82 -1.66 25.13 0.65
CA LEU A 82 -1.50 26.51 1.12
C LEU A 82 -2.08 26.69 2.53
N ASP A 83 -3.28 26.17 2.80
CA ASP A 83 -3.83 26.12 4.16
C ASP A 83 -2.93 25.30 5.11
N THR A 84 -2.32 24.24 4.59
CA THR A 84 -1.38 23.41 5.34
C THR A 84 -0.08 24.19 5.67
N ALA A 85 0.35 25.11 4.81
CA ALA A 85 1.49 25.98 5.06
C ALA A 85 1.28 26.88 6.29
N LEU A 86 0.05 27.38 6.50
CA LEU A 86 -0.30 28.16 7.70
C LEU A 86 -0.14 27.33 8.98
N ILE A 87 -0.57 26.07 8.94
CA ILE A 87 -0.46 25.13 10.07
C ILE A 87 1.01 24.76 10.31
N HIS A 88 1.79 24.56 9.24
CA HIS A 88 3.24 24.36 9.33
C HIS A 88 3.94 25.58 9.95
N ALA A 89 3.58 26.79 9.53
CA ALA A 89 4.11 28.03 10.11
C ALA A 89 3.78 28.13 11.61
N ARG A 90 2.53 27.86 11.99
CA ARG A 90 2.10 27.82 13.40
C ARG A 90 2.93 26.84 14.22
N PHE A 91 3.17 25.62 13.71
CA PHE A 91 4.02 24.63 14.36
C PHE A 91 5.45 25.13 14.57
N TRP A 92 6.08 25.70 13.53
CA TRP A 92 7.45 26.21 13.61
C TRP A 92 7.62 27.46 14.46
N MET A 93 6.55 28.22 14.69
CA MET A 93 6.55 29.33 15.63
C MET A 93 6.37 28.88 17.09
N GLY A 94 6.31 27.57 17.35
CA GLY A 94 6.33 26.98 18.70
C GLY A 94 5.02 26.38 19.16
N ASP A 95 3.96 26.43 18.35
CA ASP A 95 2.68 25.81 18.73
C ASP A 95 2.65 24.33 18.35
N LEU A 96 3.07 23.50 19.31
CA LEU A 96 3.14 22.05 19.15
C LEU A 96 1.77 21.39 18.96
N SER A 97 0.66 22.05 19.33
CA SER A 97 -0.68 21.50 19.13
C SER A 97 -1.04 21.36 17.64
N ALA A 98 -0.39 22.14 16.77
CA ALA A 98 -0.56 22.07 15.32
C ALA A 98 0.00 20.78 14.69
N ALA A 99 0.87 20.04 15.39
CA ALA A 99 1.60 18.89 14.85
C ALA A 99 0.69 17.76 14.35
N ALA A 100 -0.37 17.45 15.12
CA ALA A 100 -1.27 16.36 14.79
C ALA A 100 -2.04 16.64 13.49
N GLU A 101 -2.57 17.84 13.34
CA GLU A 101 -3.29 18.28 12.14
C GLU A 101 -2.33 18.37 10.93
N LEU A 102 -1.14 18.96 11.14
CA LEU A 102 -0.11 19.04 10.09
C LEU A 102 0.18 17.65 9.53
N ARG A 103 0.43 16.66 10.40
CA ARG A 103 0.70 15.27 9.99
C ARG A 103 -0.43 14.68 9.15
N LEU A 104 -1.70 14.90 9.54
CA LEU A 104 -2.85 14.38 8.81
C LEU A 104 -3.02 15.00 7.43
N ARG A 105 -2.74 16.31 7.31
CA ARG A 105 -2.85 17.04 6.05
C ARG A 105 -1.77 16.66 5.05
N VAL A 106 -0.52 16.62 5.48
CA VAL A 106 0.60 16.25 4.61
C VAL A 106 0.56 14.78 4.18
N ALA A 107 -0.01 13.90 5.01
CA ALA A 107 -0.21 12.50 4.66
C ALA A 107 -1.14 12.29 3.46
N LYS A 108 -2.11 13.18 3.23
CA LYS A 108 -3.00 13.13 2.05
C LYS A 108 -2.25 13.31 0.73
N HIS A 109 -1.06 13.88 0.79
CA HIS A 109 -0.21 14.23 -0.35
C HIS A 109 1.07 13.37 -0.39
N GLY A 110 1.12 12.26 0.36
CA GLY A 110 2.27 11.35 0.31
C GLY A 110 3.57 11.94 0.88
N ALA A 111 3.48 12.71 1.96
CA ALA A 111 4.66 13.34 2.56
C ALA A 111 5.72 12.34 3.03
N THR A 112 5.30 11.17 3.53
CA THR A 112 6.20 10.10 3.98
C THR A 112 6.20 8.91 3.01
N MET A 113 7.19 8.02 3.16
CA MET A 113 7.22 6.75 2.42
C MET A 113 6.00 5.88 2.72
N GLU A 114 5.55 5.87 3.98
CA GLU A 114 4.34 5.12 4.39
C GLU A 114 3.10 5.70 3.71
N ASP A 115 2.97 7.03 3.68
CA ASP A 115 1.84 7.69 3.04
C ASP A 115 1.82 7.42 1.53
N ARG A 116 2.98 7.49 0.87
CA ARG A 116 3.10 7.14 -0.56
C ARG A 116 2.72 5.69 -0.83
N ALA A 117 3.18 4.76 -0.01
CA ALA A 117 2.79 3.35 -0.13
C ALA A 117 1.27 3.18 0.06
N ARG A 118 0.66 3.88 1.03
CA ARG A 118 -0.79 3.86 1.28
C ARG A 118 -1.58 4.44 0.11
N LEU A 119 -1.08 5.51 -0.51
CA LEU A 119 -1.67 6.15 -1.68
C LEU A 119 -1.34 5.41 -3.00
N ARG A 120 -0.51 4.36 -2.93
CA ARG A 120 -0.01 3.61 -4.09
C ARG A 120 0.70 4.50 -5.12
N MET A 121 1.45 5.47 -4.61
CA MET A 121 2.32 6.31 -5.41
C MET A 121 3.65 5.58 -5.62
N ALA A 122 3.99 5.33 -6.87
CA ALA A 122 5.27 4.77 -7.27
C ALA A 122 6.04 5.76 -8.13
N PHE A 123 7.36 5.74 -8.04
CA PHE A 123 8.20 6.50 -8.96
C PHE A 123 8.30 5.73 -10.28
N ALA A 124 8.25 6.43 -11.41
CA ALA A 124 8.28 5.82 -12.74
C ALA A 124 9.46 4.83 -12.92
N GLU A 125 10.64 5.13 -12.35
CA GLU A 125 11.79 4.23 -12.41
C GLU A 125 11.57 2.92 -11.61
N ALA A 126 10.80 2.97 -10.52
CA ALA A 126 10.42 1.80 -9.74
C ALA A 126 9.37 0.96 -10.49
N ASP A 127 8.38 1.61 -11.10
CA ASP A 127 7.35 0.94 -11.90
C ASP A 127 7.96 0.20 -13.10
N GLU A 128 8.92 0.79 -13.81
CA GLU A 128 9.61 0.12 -14.90
C GLU A 128 10.40 -1.11 -14.44
N ARG A 129 11.02 -1.05 -13.25
CA ARG A 129 11.78 -2.17 -12.68
C ARG A 129 10.84 -3.29 -12.22
N ASP A 130 9.70 -2.96 -11.62
CA ASP A 130 8.70 -3.93 -11.20
C ASP A 130 7.96 -4.55 -12.40
N ALA A 131 7.66 -3.78 -13.45
CA ALA A 131 7.09 -4.31 -14.70
C ALA A 131 8.05 -5.29 -15.41
N LYS A 132 9.36 -5.07 -15.28
CA LYS A 132 10.41 -5.98 -15.79
C LYS A 132 10.66 -7.18 -14.85
N ARG A 133 10.07 -7.21 -13.66
CA ARG A 133 10.25 -8.32 -12.72
C ARG A 133 9.45 -9.53 -13.22
N PRO A 134 10.09 -10.70 -13.39
CA PRO A 134 9.35 -11.91 -13.76
C PRO A 134 8.29 -12.20 -12.68
N PRO A 135 7.10 -12.69 -13.07
CA PRO A 135 6.01 -12.94 -12.13
C PRO A 135 6.49 -13.84 -10.99
N ALA A 136 6.02 -13.53 -9.77
CA ALA A 136 6.38 -14.29 -8.58
C ALA A 136 6.18 -15.79 -8.84
N GLN A 137 7.22 -16.56 -8.52
CA GLN A 137 7.25 -17.99 -8.73
C GLN A 137 6.01 -18.66 -8.12
N PRO A 138 5.35 -19.60 -8.83
CA PRO A 138 4.13 -20.23 -8.35
C PRO A 138 4.37 -20.88 -6.98
N ALA A 139 3.38 -20.75 -6.10
CA ALA A 139 3.42 -21.23 -4.72
C ALA A 139 3.91 -22.68 -4.66
N ALA A 140 4.67 -23.05 -3.62
CA ALA A 140 5.33 -24.36 -3.51
C ALA A 140 4.40 -25.57 -3.77
N ARG A 141 3.10 -25.43 -3.50
CA ARG A 141 2.07 -26.45 -3.82
C ARG A 141 1.95 -26.78 -5.32
N GLN A 142 2.16 -25.81 -6.20
CA GLN A 142 2.16 -26.04 -7.65
C GLN A 142 3.49 -26.64 -8.14
N ARG A 143 4.59 -26.45 -7.39
CA ARG A 143 5.92 -26.96 -7.74
C ARG A 143 6.09 -28.44 -7.42
N TYR A 144 5.47 -28.89 -6.34
CA TYR A 144 5.63 -30.26 -5.82
C TYR A 144 4.36 -31.11 -5.95
N GLY A 145 3.31 -30.58 -6.57
CA GLY A 145 2.03 -31.28 -6.72
C GLY A 145 2.09 -32.55 -7.56
N ASP A 146 3.12 -32.69 -8.41
CA ASP A 146 3.26 -33.81 -9.35
C ASP A 146 4.43 -34.75 -9.02
N LEU A 147 5.09 -34.57 -7.87
CA LEU A 147 6.10 -35.52 -7.41
C LEU A 147 5.41 -36.78 -6.88
N ARG A 148 5.59 -37.90 -7.59
CA ARG A 148 5.17 -39.23 -7.14
C ARG A 148 6.30 -39.91 -6.36
N VAL A 149 5.97 -40.39 -5.18
CA VAL A 149 6.87 -41.21 -4.35
C VAL A 149 7.08 -42.56 -5.04
N LEU A 150 8.33 -42.92 -5.29
CA LEU A 150 8.68 -44.26 -5.74
C LEU A 150 8.47 -45.25 -4.57
N PRO A 151 7.79 -46.38 -4.79
CA PRO A 151 7.56 -47.36 -3.72
C PRO A 151 8.89 -47.91 -3.22
N GLY A 152 9.05 -47.92 -1.90
CA GLY A 152 10.19 -48.51 -1.22
C GLY A 152 10.24 -50.02 -1.44
N VAL A 153 11.44 -50.55 -1.54
CA VAL A 153 11.70 -51.99 -1.65
C VAL A 153 11.29 -52.65 -0.33
N ASP A 154 10.18 -53.38 -0.33
CA ASP A 154 9.73 -54.12 0.85
C ASP A 154 10.71 -55.24 1.18
N LYS A 155 11.17 -55.23 2.43
CA LYS A 155 12.03 -56.23 3.04
C LYS A 155 11.22 -57.51 3.22
N GLN A 156 11.71 -58.60 2.63
CA GLN A 156 11.08 -59.91 2.67
C GLN A 156 11.30 -60.52 4.06
N ASP A 157 10.25 -60.52 4.89
CA ASP A 157 10.26 -61.20 6.18
C ASP A 157 9.82 -62.67 6.02
N ASP A 158 10.76 -63.52 6.40
CA ASP A 158 10.71 -64.97 6.54
C ASP A 158 9.60 -65.39 7.53
N THR A 159 8.69 -66.27 7.08
CA THR A 159 7.78 -66.98 7.99
C THR A 159 7.84 -68.46 7.69
N GLY A 160 8.56 -69.15 8.57
CA GLY A 160 8.52 -70.59 8.70
C GLY A 160 7.11 -71.07 9.07
N THR A 161 6.73 -72.20 8.48
CA THR A 161 5.64 -73.04 8.98
C THR A 161 6.13 -74.48 8.97
N ASP A 162 6.35 -74.97 10.19
CA ASP A 162 6.59 -76.37 10.54
C ASP A 162 5.25 -77.14 10.52
N GLY A 163 5.27 -78.43 10.17
CA GLY A 163 4.18 -79.34 10.56
C GLY A 163 3.70 -80.43 9.59
N ALA A 164 4.50 -81.48 9.43
CA ALA A 164 4.15 -82.91 9.54
C ALA A 164 2.90 -83.53 8.85
N ALA A 165 3.11 -84.58 8.04
CA ALA A 165 2.96 -86.01 8.42
C ALA A 165 2.41 -86.96 7.32
N ALA A 166 3.00 -88.17 7.28
CA ALA A 166 2.52 -89.48 6.75
C ALA A 166 2.39 -89.66 5.22
N GLY A 167 2.77 -90.78 4.58
CA GLY A 167 3.30 -92.08 5.02
C GLY A 167 2.89 -93.19 4.01
N GLY A 168 3.80 -94.14 3.72
CA GLY A 168 3.53 -95.47 3.09
C GLY A 168 3.62 -95.51 1.55
N SER A 169 4.21 -96.52 0.90
CA SER A 169 4.91 -97.76 1.31
C SER A 169 6.01 -98.08 0.29
#